data_AF-A0A7K5DXD4-F1
#
_entry.id   AF-A0A7K5DXD4-F1
#
_cell.length_a   1.000
_cell.length_b   1.000
_cell.length_c   1.000
_cell.angle_alpha   90.00
_cell.angle_beta   90.00
_cell.angle_gamma   90.00
#
_symmetry.space_group_name_H-M   'P 1'
#
loop_
_entity.id
_entity.type
_entity.pdbx_description
1 polymer ?
#
loop_
_entity_poly.entity_id
_entity_poly.type
_entity_poly.pdbx_seq_one_letter_code
_entity_poly.pdbx_strand_id
1 'polypeptide(L)'
;MSPRSARLARLSRSVTFSACHRLHSKSLSDEENLKLFGKCNNPNGHGHNYKVVVTVRGEIDPVSGMVMNLTDLKEYMQEAIMEPLDHKNLDKDVPYFSEVVSTTENVAVFIWDSLQK
;
A
#
# COMPACT_ATOMS: atom_id res chain seq x y z
N MET A 1 -11.45 1.46 43.02
CA MET A 1 -10.67 2.26 42.04
C MET A 1 -11.63 2.68 40.94
N SER A 2 -11.73 3.98 40.62
CA SER A 2 -12.53 4.44 39.47
C SER A 2 -11.95 3.83 38.17
N PRO A 3 -12.77 3.32 37.24
CA PRO A 3 -12.24 2.83 35.96
C PRO A 3 -11.50 3.99 35.28
N ARG A 4 -10.22 3.76 34.93
CA ARG A 4 -9.47 4.75 34.15
C ARG A 4 -10.20 4.95 32.82
N SER A 5 -10.44 6.20 32.44
CA SER A 5 -10.97 6.53 31.11
C SER A 5 -10.16 5.81 30.03
N ALA A 6 -10.85 5.21 29.06
CA ALA A 6 -10.23 4.55 27.94
C ALA A 6 -9.26 5.52 27.23
N ARG A 7 -8.03 5.06 26.97
CA ARG A 7 -7.00 5.86 26.30
C ARG A 7 -6.97 5.47 24.83
N LEU A 8 -7.11 6.45 23.95
CA LEU A 8 -7.00 6.24 22.50
C LEU A 8 -5.55 6.40 22.07
N ALA A 9 -5.06 5.49 21.23
CA ALA A 9 -3.73 5.55 20.67
C ALA A 9 -3.74 5.20 19.17
N ARG A 10 -2.64 5.51 18.50
CA ARG A 10 -2.35 5.08 17.13
C ARG A 10 -1.18 4.11 17.16
N LEU A 11 -1.34 2.98 16.48
CA LEU A 11 -0.30 1.99 16.30
C LEU A 11 0.10 1.97 14.83
N SER A 12 1.39 2.11 14.54
CA SER A 12 1.92 2.06 13.18
C SER A 12 2.88 0.89 13.00
N ARG A 13 2.78 0.20 11.87
CA ARG A 13 3.74 -0.82 11.42
C ARG A 13 4.22 -0.48 10.02
N SER A 14 5.52 -0.66 9.77
CA SER A 14 6.12 -0.42 8.45
C SER A 14 6.58 -1.72 7.80
N VAL A 15 6.37 -1.83 6.49
CA VAL A 15 6.93 -2.87 5.63
C VAL A 15 7.56 -2.24 4.39
N THR A 16 8.45 -2.99 3.74
CA THR A 16 9.03 -2.62 2.45
C THR A 16 8.77 -3.75 1.46
N PHE A 17 8.36 -3.41 0.25
CA PHE A 17 8.25 -4.36 -0.86
C PHE A 17 8.97 -3.81 -2.11
N SER A 18 9.50 -4.69 -2.94
CA SER A 18 10.14 -4.33 -4.20
C SER A 18 9.22 -4.61 -5.36
N ALA A 19 8.92 -3.59 -6.18
CA ALA A 19 8.09 -3.77 -7.37
C ALA A 19 8.57 -2.91 -8.54
N CYS A 20 8.29 -3.37 -9.76
CA CYS A 20 8.50 -2.59 -10.98
C CYS A 20 7.18 -2.14 -11.59
N HIS A 21 7.20 -1.03 -12.32
CA HIS A 21 6.03 -0.47 -12.97
C HIS A 21 6.39 0.50 -14.11
N ARG A 22 5.39 0.90 -14.88
CA ARG A 22 5.45 1.94 -15.91
C ARG A 22 4.23 2.85 -15.77
N LEU A 23 4.46 4.13 -15.55
CA LEU A 23 3.36 5.10 -15.56
C LEU A 23 2.92 5.34 -17.00
N HIS A 24 1.80 4.74 -17.41
CA HIS A 24 1.23 4.86 -18.75
C HIS A 24 -0.30 4.79 -18.67
N SER A 25 -0.97 5.78 -19.24
CA SER A 25 -2.42 5.80 -19.38
C SER A 25 -2.82 5.30 -20.76
N LYS A 26 -3.72 4.31 -20.81
CA LYS A 26 -4.34 3.82 -22.07
C LYS A 26 -5.23 4.87 -22.75
N SER A 27 -5.61 5.93 -22.03
CA SER A 27 -6.48 7.00 -22.53
C SER A 27 -5.72 8.17 -23.16
N LEU A 28 -4.38 8.12 -23.17
CA LEU A 28 -3.51 9.17 -23.71
C LEU A 28 -2.69 8.61 -24.88
N SER A 29 -2.29 9.48 -25.83
CA SER A 29 -1.32 9.11 -26.86
C SER A 29 0.06 8.81 -26.25
N ASP A 30 0.96 8.22 -27.04
CA ASP A 30 2.34 7.98 -26.59
C ASP A 30 3.09 9.29 -26.33
N GLU A 31 2.89 10.33 -27.15
CA GLU A 31 3.48 11.66 -26.94
C GLU A 31 2.94 12.33 -25.68
N GLU A 32 1.63 12.22 -25.43
CA GLU A 32 1.01 12.76 -24.21
C GLU A 32 1.51 12.06 -22.96
N ASN A 33 1.62 10.72 -23.01
CA ASN A 33 2.20 9.92 -21.92
C ASN A 33 3.66 10.29 -21.66
N LEU A 34 4.48 10.41 -22.71
CA LEU A 34 5.88 10.78 -22.58
C LEU A 34 6.02 12.19 -22.01
N LYS A 35 5.19 13.14 -22.46
CA LYS A 35 5.19 14.52 -21.95
C LYS A 35 4.76 14.59 -20.48
N LEU A 36 3.76 13.80 -20.07
CA LEU A 36 3.21 13.82 -18.72
C LEU A 36 4.10 13.08 -17.71
N PHE A 37 4.49 11.85 -18.02
CA PHE A 37 5.17 10.97 -17.07
C PHE A 37 6.70 10.91 -17.27
N GLY A 38 7.20 11.42 -18.40
CA GLY A 38 8.63 11.52 -18.67
C GLY A 38 9.36 10.18 -18.54
N LYS A 39 10.44 10.16 -17.75
CA LYS A 39 11.26 8.97 -17.51
C LYS A 39 10.47 7.80 -16.90
N CYS A 40 9.39 8.08 -16.17
CA CYS A 40 8.55 7.04 -15.57
C CYS A 40 7.71 6.28 -16.61
N ASN A 41 7.58 6.79 -17.84
CA ASN A 41 6.92 6.12 -18.96
C ASN A 41 7.86 5.21 -19.78
N ASN A 42 9.10 4.97 -19.33
CA ASN A 42 10.03 4.07 -20.02
C ASN A 42 9.33 2.77 -20.48
N PRO A 43 9.39 2.39 -21.78
CA PRO A 43 8.66 1.23 -22.28
C PRO A 43 8.97 -0.09 -21.56
N ASN A 44 10.19 -0.22 -21.02
CA ASN A 44 10.62 -1.39 -20.24
C ASN A 44 10.38 -1.25 -18.73
N GLY A 45 9.73 -0.17 -18.30
CA GLY A 45 9.46 0.14 -16.90
C GLY A 45 10.68 0.60 -16.10
N HIS A 46 10.47 0.73 -14.81
CA HIS A 46 11.49 0.98 -13.78
C HIS A 46 10.97 0.38 -12.45
N GLY A 47 11.71 0.48 -11.35
CA GLY A 47 11.24 -0.08 -10.08
C GLY A 47 11.69 0.68 -8.86
N HIS A 48 11.05 0.33 -7.74
CA HIS A 48 11.24 0.96 -6.44
C HIS A 48 11.23 -0.08 -5.33
N ASN A 49 11.88 0.29 -4.23
CA ASN A 49 11.66 -0.34 -2.93
C ASN A 49 10.65 0.53 -2.17
N TYR A 50 9.37 0.20 -2.30
CA TYR A 50 8.29 0.94 -1.67
C TYR A 50 8.30 0.71 -0.17
N LYS A 51 8.18 1.78 0.62
CA LYS A 51 7.98 1.71 2.07
C LYS A 51 6.55 2.10 2.40
N VAL A 52 5.82 1.19 3.03
CA VAL A 52 4.44 1.40 3.46
C VAL A 52 4.39 1.52 4.98
N VAL A 53 3.63 2.48 5.49
CA VAL A 53 3.34 2.62 6.91
C VAL A 53 1.83 2.52 7.08
N VAL A 54 1.36 1.45 7.71
CA VAL A 54 -0.04 1.27 8.06
C VAL A 54 -0.23 1.74 9.50
N THR A 55 -1.24 2.58 9.72
CA THR A 55 -1.59 3.11 11.03
C THR A 55 -3.03 2.76 11.38
N VAL A 56 -3.22 2.05 12.49
CA VAL A 56 -4.54 1.79 13.07
C VAL A 56 -4.75 2.65 14.32
N ARG A 57 -6.00 2.94 14.66
CA ARG A 57 -6.38 3.72 15.83
C ARG A 57 -7.45 2.99 16.62
N GLY A 58 -7.27 2.93 17.94
CA GLY A 58 -8.23 2.29 18.84
C GLY A 58 -7.94 2.60 20.29
N GLU A 59 -8.79 2.05 21.16
CA GLU A 59 -8.57 2.06 22.60
C GLU A 59 -7.43 1.10 22.96
N ILE A 60 -6.63 1.47 23.97
CA ILE A 60 -5.65 0.57 24.55
C ILE A 60 -6.41 -0.40 25.45
N ASP A 61 -6.42 -1.68 25.06
CA ASP A 61 -7.03 -2.76 25.85
C ASP A 61 -6.43 -2.80 27.26
N PRO A 62 -7.25 -2.78 28.33
CA PRO A 62 -6.76 -2.63 29.70
C PRO A 62 -6.02 -3.87 30.24
N VAL A 63 -6.11 -5.02 29.57
CA VAL A 63 -5.46 -6.27 30.00
C VAL A 63 -4.14 -6.45 29.28
N SER A 64 -4.15 -6.39 27.95
CA SER A 64 -3.00 -6.61 27.08
C SER A 64 -2.14 -5.36 26.85
N GLY A 65 -2.71 -4.17 27.03
CA GLY A 65 -2.04 -2.90 26.72
C GLY A 65 -1.89 -2.62 25.23
N MET A 66 -2.63 -3.32 24.36
CA MET A 66 -2.53 -3.20 22.90
C MET A 66 -3.71 -2.43 22.31
N VAL A 67 -3.46 -1.68 21.22
CA VAL A 67 -4.53 -1.19 20.32
C VAL A 67 -5.02 -2.31 19.39
N MET A 68 -4.06 -3.13 18.94
CA MET A 68 -4.24 -4.31 18.11
C MET A 68 -3.03 -5.21 18.36
N ASN A 69 -3.20 -6.53 18.28
CA ASN A 69 -2.08 -7.44 18.33
C ASN A 69 -1.18 -7.24 17.10
N LEU A 70 0.13 -7.07 17.32
CA LEU A 70 1.09 -6.83 16.25
C LEU A 70 1.28 -8.02 15.31
N THR A 71 0.98 -9.24 15.78
CA THR A 71 0.96 -10.44 14.94
C THR A 71 -0.18 -10.37 13.93
N ASP A 72 -1.40 -10.04 14.37
CA ASP A 72 -2.55 -9.85 13.49
C ASP A 72 -2.30 -8.75 12.45
N LEU A 73 -1.77 -7.58 12.87
CA LEU A 73 -1.43 -6.51 11.93
C LEU A 73 -0.36 -6.94 10.91
N LYS A 74 0.58 -7.82 11.31
CA LYS A 74 1.55 -8.38 10.37
C LYS A 74 0.88 -9.29 9.34
N GLU A 75 -0.08 -10.12 9.76
CA GLU A 75 -0.82 -11.03 8.87
C GLU A 75 -1.68 -10.24 7.88
N TYR A 76 -2.45 -9.24 8.34
CA TYR A 76 -3.20 -8.35 7.45
C TYR A 76 -2.31 -7.64 6.43
N MET A 77 -1.15 -7.14 6.85
CA MET A 77 -0.19 -6.51 5.94
C MET A 77 0.47 -7.52 4.99
N GLN A 78 0.65 -8.77 5.41
CA GLN A 78 1.20 -9.83 4.56
C GLN A 78 0.23 -10.12 3.41
N GLU A 79 -1.04 -10.36 3.72
CA GLU A 79 -2.08 -10.68 2.74
C GLU A 79 -2.43 -9.50 1.84
N ALA A 80 -2.57 -8.29 2.39
CA ALA A 80 -3.02 -7.12 1.64
C ALA A 80 -1.91 -6.39 0.87
N ILE A 81 -0.64 -6.57 1.25
CA ILE A 81 0.49 -5.81 0.69
C ILE A 81 1.55 -6.75 0.13
N MET A 82 2.12 -7.62 0.95
CA MET A 82 3.33 -8.36 0.58
C MET A 82 3.04 -9.41 -0.50
N GLU A 83 2.02 -10.25 -0.31
CA GLU A 83 1.65 -11.28 -1.27
C GLU A 83 1.23 -10.72 -2.65
N PRO A 84 0.40 -9.67 -2.73
CA PRO A 84 0.00 -9.13 -4.02
C PRO A 84 1.06 -8.24 -4.68
N LEU A 85 1.98 -7.61 -3.94
CA LEU A 85 2.84 -6.55 -4.50
C LEU A 85 4.35 -6.85 -4.49
N ASP A 86 4.85 -7.69 -3.59
CA ASP A 86 6.29 -7.91 -3.46
C ASP A 86 6.86 -8.79 -4.59
N HIS A 87 7.99 -8.35 -5.15
CA HIS A 87 8.65 -8.94 -6.31
C HIS A 87 7.72 -9.07 -7.54
N LYS A 88 6.83 -8.09 -7.74
CA LYS A 88 5.88 -8.04 -8.86
C LYS A 88 6.16 -6.89 -9.82
N ASN A 89 5.68 -7.05 -11.04
CA ASN A 89 5.35 -5.94 -11.92
C ASN A 89 3.92 -5.48 -11.64
N LEU A 90 3.72 -4.25 -11.17
CA LEU A 90 2.39 -3.75 -10.79
C LEU A 90 1.40 -3.84 -11.95
N ASP A 91 1.77 -3.35 -13.13
CA ASP A 91 0.87 -3.24 -14.28
C ASP A 91 0.54 -4.59 -14.95
N LYS A 92 1.37 -5.62 -14.72
CA LYS A 92 1.25 -6.93 -15.38
C LYS A 92 0.77 -8.04 -14.45
N ASP A 93 1.21 -8.04 -13.19
CA ASP A 93 0.98 -9.14 -12.26
C ASP A 93 -0.15 -8.86 -11.27
N VAL A 94 -0.59 -7.60 -11.15
CA VAL A 94 -1.64 -7.18 -10.20
C VAL A 94 -2.87 -6.73 -10.99
N PRO A 95 -3.96 -7.53 -11.02
CA PRO A 95 -5.12 -7.27 -11.87
C PRO A 95 -5.72 -5.86 -11.75
N TYR A 96 -5.65 -5.24 -10.57
CA TYR A 96 -6.14 -3.88 -10.34
C TYR A 96 -5.47 -2.84 -11.26
N PHE A 97 -4.15 -2.93 -11.49
CA PHE A 97 -3.41 -1.97 -12.31
C PHE A 97 -3.49 -2.26 -13.82
N SER A 98 -4.22 -3.31 -14.23
CA SER A 98 -4.49 -3.53 -15.66
C SER A 98 -5.28 -2.37 -16.29
N GLU A 99 -6.14 -1.70 -15.51
CA GLU A 99 -6.96 -0.58 -15.97
C GLU A 99 -6.68 0.73 -15.20
N VAL A 100 -5.80 0.71 -14.20
CA VAL A 100 -5.49 1.86 -13.34
C VAL A 100 -4.00 2.17 -13.42
N VAL A 101 -3.64 3.43 -13.68
CA VAL A 101 -2.23 3.84 -13.72
C VAL A 101 -1.59 3.65 -12.35
N SER A 102 -0.46 2.94 -12.29
CA SER A 102 0.23 2.54 -11.04
C SER A 102 1.01 3.66 -10.34
N THR A 103 0.43 4.86 -10.21
CA THR A 103 1.05 5.95 -9.43
C THR A 103 1.07 5.59 -7.94
N THR A 104 1.93 6.25 -7.16
CA THR A 104 2.00 6.01 -5.71
C THR A 104 0.67 6.28 -5.02
N GLU A 105 -0.12 7.26 -5.49
CA GLU A 105 -1.46 7.55 -5.01
C GLU A 105 -2.40 6.36 -5.22
N ASN A 106 -2.43 5.78 -6.41
CA ASN A 106 -3.28 4.62 -6.71
C ASN A 106 -2.79 3.34 -6.01
N VAL A 107 -1.49 3.20 -5.77
CA VAL A 107 -0.93 2.14 -4.91
C VAL A 107 -1.41 2.29 -3.46
N ALA A 108 -1.44 3.52 -2.93
CA ALA A 108 -1.95 3.76 -1.58
C ALA A 108 -3.45 3.43 -1.46
N VAL A 109 -4.26 3.77 -2.47
CA VAL A 109 -5.68 3.40 -2.54
C VAL A 109 -5.86 1.88 -2.61
N PHE A 110 -5.11 1.20 -3.49
CA PHE A 110 -5.15 -0.26 -3.60
C PHE A 110 -4.85 -0.95 -2.26
N ILE A 111 -3.79 -0.50 -1.57
CA ILE A 111 -3.40 -1.04 -0.25
C ILE A 111 -4.49 -0.78 0.78
N TRP A 112 -5.05 0.44 0.81
CA TRP A 112 -6.13 0.79 1.72
C TRP A 112 -7.36 -0.10 1.50
N ASP A 113 -7.84 -0.21 0.26
CA ASP A 113 -9.02 -1.00 -0.08
C ASP A 113 -8.78 -2.50 0.16
N SER A 114 -7.54 -2.97 0.07
CA SER A 114 -7.18 -4.36 0.37
C SER A 114 -7.15 -4.67 1.86
N LEU A 115 -6.73 -3.71 2.70
CA LEU A 115 -6.74 -3.84 4.17
C LEU A 115 -8.16 -3.72 4.78
N GLN A 116 -9.12 -3.19 4.02
CA GLN A 116 -10.50 -2.98 4.48
C GLN A 116 -11.45 -4.14 4.16
N LYS A 117 -10.95 -5.19 3.49
CA LYS A 117 -11.70 -6.43 3.20
C LYS A 117 -11.66 -7.38 4.38
#